data_AF-A0A512NKV6-F1
#
_entry.id   AF-A0A512NKV6-F1
#
_cell.length_a   1.000
_cell.length_b   1.000
_cell.length_c   1.000
_cell.angle_alpha   90.00
_cell.angle_beta   90.00
_cell.angle_gamma   90.00
#
_symmetry.space_group_name_H-M   'P 1'
#
loop_
_entity.id
_entity.type
_entity.pdbx_description
1 polymer ?
#
loop_
_entity_poly.entity_id
_entity_poly.type
_entity_poly.pdbx_seq_one_letter_code
_entity_poly.pdbx_strand_id
1 'polypeptide(L)'
;MLNTPRRPGVVTLFTAAVAQSADLVQTEFRLARAEVSEKLAALRIGLALMAAGAIFLIAALGMLLQALVSVLIANGMSPPAAILVVAGGAAVIGLVLFLVGQKRLNPEELVPDRTLTSLSRDGRMMKETVT
;
A
#
# COMPACT_ATOMS: atom_id res chain seq x y z
N MET A 1 22.87 -54.93 -38.22
CA MET A 1 22.15 -53.63 -38.15
C MET A 1 22.58 -52.90 -36.88
N LEU A 2 23.59 -52.03 -36.96
CA LEU A 2 24.04 -51.22 -35.81
C LEU A 2 23.31 -49.87 -35.84
N ASN A 3 22.24 -49.74 -35.04
CA ASN A 3 21.58 -48.46 -34.82
C ASN A 3 22.47 -47.63 -33.88
N THR A 4 23.33 -46.79 -34.45
CA THR A 4 24.18 -45.87 -33.68
C THR A 4 23.35 -44.64 -33.30
N PRO A 5 23.21 -44.31 -32.00
CA PRO A 5 22.47 -43.12 -31.58
C PRO A 5 23.20 -41.87 -32.10
N ARG A 6 22.56 -41.11 -32.99
CA ARG A 6 23.03 -39.79 -33.42
C ARG A 6 23.18 -38.91 -32.17
N ARG A 7 24.41 -38.52 -31.85
CA ARG A 7 24.66 -37.48 -30.84
C ARG A 7 23.89 -36.23 -31.24
N PRO A 8 23.08 -35.63 -30.34
CA PRO A 8 22.44 -34.36 -30.63
C PRO A 8 23.52 -33.34 -31.03
N GLY A 9 23.33 -32.66 -32.15
CA GLY A 9 24.24 -31.62 -32.59
C GLY A 9 24.30 -30.48 -31.56
N VAL A 10 25.42 -29.76 -31.53
CA VAL A 10 25.61 -28.56 -30.68
C VAL A 10 24.48 -27.54 -30.90
N VAL A 11 23.95 -27.50 -32.13
CA VAL A 11 22.79 -26.70 -32.52
C VAL A 11 21.52 -27.09 -31.75
N THR A 12 21.24 -28.38 -31.56
CA THR A 12 20.05 -28.86 -30.83
C THR A 12 20.13 -28.60 -29.33
N LEU A 13 21.33 -28.68 -28.74
CA LEU A 13 21.54 -28.32 -27.33
C LEU A 13 21.34 -26.82 -27.10
N PHE A 14 21.80 -25.99 -28.03
CA PHE A 14 21.59 -24.55 -27.98
C PHE A 14 20.10 -24.19 -28.13
N THR A 15 19.38 -24.83 -29.05
CA THR A 15 17.92 -24.58 -29.21
C THR A 15 17.14 -25.00 -27.96
N ALA A 16 17.51 -26.13 -27.35
CA ALA A 16 16.88 -26.60 -26.12
C ALA A 16 17.14 -25.64 -24.93
N ALA A 17 18.36 -25.12 -24.79
CA ALA A 17 18.71 -24.17 -23.73
C ALA A 17 17.97 -22.83 -23.87
N VAL A 18 17.81 -22.31 -25.09
CA VAL A 18 17.03 -21.09 -25.36
C VAL A 18 15.55 -21.31 -25.06
N ALA A 19 14.99 -22.45 -25.48
CA ALA A 19 13.59 -22.80 -25.19
C ALA A 19 13.34 -22.94 -23.68
N GLN A 20 14.25 -23.56 -22.94
CA GLN A 20 14.15 -23.72 -21.48
C GLN A 20 14.30 -22.38 -20.74
N SER A 21 15.14 -21.48 -21.25
CA SER A 21 15.29 -20.12 -20.69
C SER A 21 14.01 -19.29 -20.88
N ALA A 22 13.35 -19.42 -22.03
CA ALA A 22 12.08 -18.74 -22.30
C ALA A 22 10.94 -19.25 -21.38
N ASP A 23 10.90 -20.56 -21.11
CA ASP A 23 9.94 -21.18 -20.19
C ASP A 23 10.14 -20.71 -18.73
N LEU A 24 11.40 -20.54 -18.31
CA LEU A 24 11.74 -20.03 -16.99
C LEU A 24 11.31 -18.57 -16.81
N VAL A 25 11.56 -17.71 -17.79
CA VAL A 25 11.12 -16.30 -17.78
C VAL A 25 9.59 -16.19 -17.72
N GLN A 26 8.88 -17.01 -18.49
CA GLN A 26 7.41 -17.03 -18.45
C GLN A 26 6.88 -17.51 -17.10
N THR A 27 7.58 -18.47 -16.47
CA THR A 27 7.26 -18.98 -15.15
C THR A 27 7.51 -17.95 -14.05
N GLU A 28 8.65 -17.25 -14.06
CA GLU A 28 8.91 -16.16 -13.12
C GLU A 28 7.91 -15.02 -13.26
N PHE A 29 7.52 -14.66 -14.49
CA PHE A 29 6.46 -13.66 -14.71
C PHE A 29 5.12 -14.11 -14.11
N ARG A 30 4.74 -15.37 -14.30
CA ARG A 30 3.51 -15.94 -13.72
C ARG A 30 3.58 -15.94 -12.19
N LEU A 31 4.74 -16.26 -11.61
CA LEU A 31 4.94 -16.26 -10.17
C LEU A 31 4.91 -14.84 -9.60
N ALA A 32 5.61 -13.89 -10.23
CA ALA A 32 5.60 -12.48 -9.86
C ALA A 32 4.17 -11.90 -9.92
N ARG A 33 3.40 -12.25 -10.96
CA ARG A 33 1.99 -11.86 -11.05
C ARG A 33 1.15 -12.47 -9.93
N ALA A 34 1.38 -13.74 -9.58
CA ALA A 34 0.67 -14.40 -8.48
C ALA A 34 0.99 -13.73 -7.13
N GLU A 35 2.26 -13.44 -6.85
CA GLU A 35 2.68 -12.77 -5.62
C GLU A 35 2.10 -11.35 -5.52
N VAL A 36 2.10 -10.59 -6.62
CA VAL A 36 1.46 -9.27 -6.67
C VAL A 36 -0.06 -9.39 -6.42
N SER A 37 -0.72 -10.38 -7.00
CA SER A 37 -2.15 -10.64 -6.78
C SER A 37 -2.46 -11.01 -5.33
N GLU A 38 -1.62 -11.82 -4.71
CA GLU A 38 -1.76 -12.22 -3.30
C GLU A 38 -1.56 -11.02 -2.37
N LYS A 39 -0.51 -10.21 -2.60
CA LYS A 39 -0.28 -8.96 -1.86
C LYS A 39 -1.43 -7.97 -2.01
N LEU A 40 -1.99 -7.84 -3.22
CA LEU A 40 -3.18 -7.02 -3.48
C LEU A 40 -4.41 -7.54 -2.74
N ALA A 41 -4.62 -8.86 -2.70
CA ALA A 41 -5.73 -9.47 -1.98
C ALA A 41 -5.60 -9.24 -0.46
N ALA A 42 -4.42 -9.45 0.11
CA ALA A 42 -4.14 -9.18 1.51
C ALA A 42 -4.37 -7.70 1.86
N LEU A 43 -3.89 -6.77 1.01
CA LEU A 43 -4.13 -5.34 1.18
C LEU A 43 -5.63 -5.01 1.15
N ARG A 44 -6.41 -5.60 0.23
CA ARG A 44 -7.87 -5.41 0.15
C ARG A 44 -8.57 -5.86 1.41
N ILE A 45 -8.24 -7.05 1.92
CA ILE A 45 -8.81 -7.57 3.17
C ILE A 45 -8.43 -6.65 4.34
N GLY A 46 -7.16 -6.23 4.40
CA GLY A 46 -6.68 -5.28 5.41
C GLY A 46 -7.45 -3.96 5.39
N LEU A 47 -7.63 -3.36 4.21
CA LEU A 47 -8.42 -2.13 4.03
C LEU A 47 -9.88 -2.32 4.43
N ALA A 48 -10.50 -3.45 4.09
CA ALA A 48 -11.87 -3.76 4.47
C ALA A 48 -12.03 -3.89 5.99
N LEU A 49 -11.11 -4.58 6.66
CA LEU A 49 -11.09 -4.72 8.12
C LEU A 49 -10.83 -3.38 8.82
N MET A 50 -9.91 -2.56 8.31
CA MET A 50 -9.66 -1.21 8.83
C MET A 50 -10.90 -0.32 8.68
N ALA A 51 -11.58 -0.37 7.54
CA ALA A 51 -12.82 0.39 7.34
C ALA A 51 -13.93 -0.05 8.31
N ALA A 52 -14.12 -1.37 8.48
CA ALA A 52 -15.07 -1.90 9.45
C ALA A 52 -14.72 -1.46 10.88
N GLY A 53 -13.45 -1.60 11.28
CA GLY A 53 -12.96 -1.17 12.59
C GLY A 53 -13.14 0.33 12.82
N ALA A 54 -12.87 1.16 11.82
CA ALA A 54 -13.07 2.61 11.88
C ALA A 54 -14.54 2.96 12.14
N ILE A 55 -15.50 2.26 11.52
CA ILE A 55 -16.94 2.45 11.78
C ILE A 55 -17.26 2.19 13.26
N PHE A 56 -16.79 1.08 13.83
CA PHE A 56 -17.01 0.77 15.24
C PHE A 56 -16.34 1.79 16.17
N LEU A 57 -15.12 2.23 15.85
CA LEU A 57 -14.43 3.26 16.63
C LEU A 57 -15.16 4.61 16.59
N ILE A 58 -15.69 5.01 15.44
CA ILE A 58 -16.50 6.23 15.29
C ILE A 58 -17.76 6.13 16.15
N ALA A 59 -18.48 5.00 16.10
CA ALA A 59 -19.66 4.78 16.92
C ALA A 59 -19.34 4.82 18.43
N ALA A 60 -18.28 4.11 18.85
CA ALA A 60 -17.83 4.07 20.23
C ALA A 60 -17.40 5.46 20.73
N LEU A 61 -16.66 6.23 19.90
CA LEU A 61 -16.28 7.60 20.23
C LEU A 61 -17.51 8.49 20.42
N GLY A 62 -18.51 8.38 19.54
CA GLY A 62 -19.78 9.11 19.69
C GLY A 62 -20.48 8.79 21.02
N MET A 63 -20.53 7.51 21.40
CA MET A 63 -21.09 7.08 22.68
C MET A 63 -20.29 7.65 23.87
N LEU A 64 -18.96 7.67 23.80
CA LEU A 64 -18.10 8.25 24.85
C LEU A 64 -18.30 9.77 24.98
N LEU A 65 -18.39 10.50 23.86
CA LEU A 65 -18.67 11.93 23.89
C LEU A 65 -20.05 12.22 24.49
N GLN A 66 -21.06 11.42 24.16
CA GLN A 66 -22.39 11.55 24.76
C GLN A 66 -22.39 11.22 26.26
N ALA A 67 -21.63 10.21 26.68
CA ALA A 67 -21.43 9.91 28.09
C ALA A 67 -20.77 11.10 28.82
N LEU A 68 -19.77 11.74 28.21
CA LEU A 68 -19.13 12.93 28.76
C LEU A 68 -20.12 14.10 28.89
N VAL A 69 -20.95 14.37 27.88
CA VAL A 69 -22.02 15.37 27.96
C VAL A 69 -22.95 15.05 29.14
N SER A 70 -23.34 13.79 29.29
CA SER A 70 -24.25 13.36 30.35
C SER A 70 -23.65 13.58 31.75
N VAL A 71 -22.34 13.30 31.91
CA VAL A 71 -21.60 13.58 33.15
C VAL A 71 -21.55 15.08 33.44
N LEU A 72 -21.28 15.93 32.45
CA LEU A 72 -21.24 17.39 32.66
C LEU A 72 -22.62 17.93 33.08
N ILE A 73 -23.69 17.43 32.46
CA ILE A 73 -25.06 17.79 32.84
C ILE A 73 -25.35 17.35 34.28
N ALA A 74 -24.98 16.12 34.66
CA ALA A 74 -25.15 15.61 36.02
C ALA A 74 -24.37 16.43 37.06
N ASN A 75 -23.28 17.10 36.67
CA ASN A 75 -22.51 18.01 37.52
C ASN A 75 -23.08 19.45 37.55
N GLY A 76 -24.30 19.67 37.03
CA GLY A 76 -25.01 20.94 37.12
C GLY A 76 -24.82 21.87 35.92
N MET A 77 -24.15 21.42 34.85
CA MET A 77 -24.06 22.20 33.62
C MET A 77 -25.38 22.14 32.84
N SER A 78 -25.82 23.26 32.26
CA SER A 78 -27.00 23.23 31.39
C SER A 78 -26.76 22.36 30.15
N PRO A 79 -27.78 21.63 29.65
CA PRO A 79 -27.63 20.80 28.45
C PRO A 79 -26.98 21.49 27.24
N PRO A 80 -27.40 22.71 26.83
CA PRO A 80 -26.78 23.36 25.67
C PRO A 80 -25.31 23.71 25.93
N ALA A 81 -24.93 24.13 27.14
CA ALA A 81 -23.54 24.45 27.46
C ALA A 81 -22.64 23.20 27.45
N ALA A 82 -23.10 22.08 28.02
CA ALA A 82 -22.35 20.82 28.02
C ALA A 82 -22.10 20.31 26.60
N ILE A 83 -23.15 20.34 25.75
CA ILE A 83 -23.05 19.92 24.35
C ILE A 83 -22.05 20.81 23.60
N LEU A 84 -22.14 22.14 23.75
CA LEU A 84 -21.24 23.06 23.04
C LEU A 84 -19.77 22.89 23.43
N VAL A 85 -19.49 22.69 24.73
CA VAL A 85 -18.11 22.48 25.20
C VAL A 85 -17.53 21.18 24.66
N VAL A 86 -18.28 20.08 24.74
CA VAL A 86 -17.81 18.76 24.28
C VAL A 86 -17.68 18.72 22.76
N ALA A 87 -18.70 19.18 22.03
CA ALA A 87 -18.69 19.21 20.57
C ALA A 87 -17.62 20.18 20.04
N GLY A 88 -17.46 21.35 20.66
CA GLY A 88 -16.42 22.31 20.33
C GLY A 88 -15.02 21.74 20.55
N GLY A 89 -14.77 21.11 21.69
CA GLY A 89 -13.50 20.44 21.98
C GLY A 89 -13.20 19.32 20.99
N ALA A 90 -14.18 18.45 20.71
CA ALA A 90 -14.04 17.39 19.72
C ALA A 90 -13.78 17.93 18.31
N ALA A 91 -14.42 19.03 17.91
CA ALA A 91 -14.21 19.68 16.63
C ALA A 91 -12.79 20.24 16.49
N VAL A 92 -12.24 20.87 17.53
CA VAL A 92 -10.85 21.36 17.54
C VAL A 92 -9.86 20.20 17.41
N ILE A 93 -10.03 19.13 18.20
CA ILE A 93 -9.18 17.93 18.11
C ILE A 93 -9.27 17.31 16.72
N GLY A 94 -10.49 17.15 16.19
CA GLY A 94 -10.74 16.61 14.86
C GLY A 94 -10.09 17.44 13.75
N LEU A 95 -10.17 18.76 13.83
CA LEU A 95 -9.53 19.67 12.87
C LEU A 95 -8.00 19.54 12.91
N VAL A 96 -7.39 19.49 14.09
CA VAL A 96 -5.94 19.29 14.22
C VAL A 96 -5.51 17.96 13.63
N LEU A 97 -6.19 16.86 13.98
CA LEU A 97 -5.90 15.54 13.43
C LEU A 97 -6.07 15.50 11.91
N PHE A 98 -7.12 16.14 11.37
CA PHE A 98 -7.36 16.23 9.94
C PHE A 98 -6.22 16.97 9.21
N LEU A 99 -5.80 18.13 9.72
CA LEU A 99 -4.73 18.91 9.12
C LEU A 99 -3.38 18.19 9.19
N VAL A 100 -3.08 17.52 10.31
CA VAL A 100 -1.86 16.70 10.45
C VAL A 100 -1.89 15.50 9.51
N GLY A 101 -3.03 14.80 9.42
CA GLY A 101 -3.22 13.68 8.50
C GLY A 101 -3.07 14.10 7.05
N GLN A 102 -3.70 15.20 6.65
CA GLN A 102 -3.59 15.75 5.30
C GLN A 102 -2.13 16.04 4.91
N LYS A 103 -1.36 16.66 5.80
CA LYS A 103 0.07 16.93 5.56
C LYS A 103 0.87 15.65 5.31
N ARG A 104 0.64 14.61 6.11
CA ARG A 104 1.35 13.32 5.98
C ARG A 104 0.95 12.51 4.75
N LEU A 105 -0.21 12.80 4.16
CA LEU A 105 -0.70 12.15 2.95
C LEU A 105 -0.37 12.95 1.68
N ASN A 106 0.33 14.08 1.79
CA ASN A 106 0.70 14.86 0.62
C ASN A 106 1.59 14.03 -0.32
N PRO A 107 1.19 13.84 -1.59
CA PRO A 107 1.94 13.08 -2.57
C PRO A 107 3.37 13.60 -2.77
N GLU A 108 3.60 14.90 -2.63
CA GLU A 108 4.93 15.51 -2.72
C GLU A 108 5.90 15.01 -1.63
N GLU A 109 5.42 14.65 -0.43
CA GLU A 109 6.25 13.99 0.61
C GLU A 109 6.37 12.47 0.39
N LEU A 110 5.50 11.89 -0.46
CA LEU A 110 5.50 10.47 -0.80
C LEU A 110 6.31 10.16 -2.07
N VAL A 111 6.68 11.16 -2.87
CA VAL A 111 7.64 11.02 -3.96
C VAL A 111 9.03 11.00 -3.34
N PRO A 112 9.77 9.88 -3.39
CA PRO A 112 11.11 9.84 -2.82
C PRO A 112 12.06 10.63 -3.71
N ASP A 113 12.38 11.87 -3.32
CA ASP A 113 13.30 12.78 -4.03
C ASP A 113 14.63 12.12 -4.41
N ARG A 114 15.09 11.17 -3.60
CA ARG A 114 16.36 10.46 -3.80
C ARG A 114 16.30 9.31 -4.80
N THR A 115 15.12 8.74 -5.06
CA THR A 115 14.99 7.58 -5.97
C THR A 115 14.86 8.03 -7.43
N LEU A 116 14.31 9.22 -7.67
CA LEU A 116 14.24 9.80 -9.03
C LEU A 116 15.61 10.27 -9.54
N THR A 117 16.50 10.71 -8.64
CA THR A 117 17.84 11.18 -8.99
C THR A 117 18.81 10.05 -9.34
N SER A 118 18.65 8.85 -8.78
CA SER A 118 19.46 7.68 -9.14
C SER A 118 19.01 7.05 -10.47
N LEU A 119 17.70 6.95 -10.72
CA LEU A 119 17.17 6.42 -11.98
C LEU A 119 17.53 7.28 -13.21
N SER A 120 17.57 8.61 -13.04
CA SER A 120 17.97 9.53 -14.12
C SER A 120 19.48 9.51 -14.41
N ARG A 121 20.32 9.12 -13.44
CA ARG A 121 21.76 8.97 -13.62
C ARG A 121 22.10 7.68 -14.37
N ASP A 122 21.41 6.59 -14.08
CA ASP A 122 21.61 5.30 -14.76
C ASP A 122 21.15 5.34 -16.24
N GLY A 123 20.05 6.04 -16.55
CA GLY A 123 19.60 6.24 -17.92
C GLY A 123 20.56 7.06 -18.80
N ARG A 124 21.41 7.91 -18.20
CA ARG A 124 22.46 8.65 -18.92
C ARG A 124 23.68 7.78 -19.20
N MET A 125 24.07 6.91 -18.27
CA MET A 125 25.18 5.96 -18.47
C MET A 125 24.90 4.95 -19.60
N MET A 126 23.63 4.56 -19.79
CA MET A 126 23.25 3.70 -20.93
C MET A 126 23.33 4.42 -22.29
N LYS A 127 23.26 5.76 -22.32
CA LYS A 127 23.40 6.55 -23.55
C LYS A 127 24.86 6.81 -23.93
N GLU A 128 25.77 6.86 -22.95
CA GLU A 128 27.21 7.03 -23.21
C GLU A 128 27.90 5.75 -23.66
N THR A 129 27.39 4.56 -23.33
CA THR A 129 27.98 3.28 -23.77
C THR A 129 27.63 2.88 -25.22
N VAL A 130 26.79 3.67 -25.92
CA VAL A 130 26.34 3.39 -27.30
C VAL A 130 26.85 4.43 -28.31
N THR A 131 27.77 5.33 -27.93
CA THR A 131 28.48 6.24 -28.86
C THR A 131 29.98 6.02 -28.73
#